data_AF-A0A2E7L6R0-F1
#
_entry.id   AF-A0A2E7L6R0-F1
#
_cell.length_a   1.000
_cell.length_b   1.000
_cell.length_c   1.000
_cell.angle_alpha   90.00
_cell.angle_beta   90.00
_cell.angle_gamma   90.00
#
_symmetry.space_group_name_H-M   'P 1'
#
loop_
_entity.id
_entity.type
_entity.pdbx_description
1 polymer ?
#
loop_
_entity_poly.entity_id
_entity_poly.type
_entity_poly.pdbx_seq_one_letter_code
_entity_poly.pdbx_strand_id
1 'polypeptide(L)'
;MALNLDLAPTLLEAAGAPIPGYLQGRSLLPLCRDPAAVPWRHDFLCEHLFQHPKIPLSDGVRTRAWKYLRYFEQDPPYEELYDLTADPQET
;
A
#
# COMPACT_ATOMS: atom_id res chain seq x y z
N MET A 1 7.49 5.34 -0.92
CA MET A 1 6.41 4.41 -1.36
C MET A 1 5.19 5.23 -1.68
N ALA A 2 4.71 5.23 -2.92
CA ALA A 2 3.45 5.89 -3.29
C ALA A 2 2.36 4.82 -3.45
N LEU A 3 1.13 5.14 -3.07
CA LEU A 3 -0.03 4.25 -3.19
C LEU A 3 -1.05 4.86 -4.16
N ASN A 4 -1.92 4.02 -4.72
CA ASN A 4 -3.06 4.48 -5.53
C ASN A 4 -3.97 5.45 -4.75
N LEU A 5 -4.14 5.23 -3.44
CA LEU A 5 -4.93 6.10 -2.55
C LEU A 5 -4.37 7.53 -2.46
N ASP A 6 -3.08 7.74 -2.76
CA ASP A 6 -2.45 9.06 -2.72
C ASP A 6 -2.84 9.94 -3.92
N LEU A 7 -3.40 9.36 -4.99
CA LEU A 7 -3.74 10.12 -6.20
C LEU A 7 -4.86 11.14 -5.95
N ALA A 8 -5.92 10.75 -5.25
CA ALA A 8 -7.04 11.64 -4.97
C ALA A 8 -6.63 12.90 -4.16
N PRO A 9 -5.94 12.80 -3.00
CA PRO A 9 -5.47 13.99 -2.28
C PRO A 9 -4.43 14.80 -3.08
N THR A 10 -3.62 14.15 -3.93
CA THR A 10 -2.66 14.86 -4.81
C THR A 10 -3.37 15.75 -5.82
N LEU A 11 -4.39 15.24 -6.49
CA LEU A 11 -5.18 16.00 -7.47
C LEU A 11 -5.97 17.13 -6.81
N LEU A 12 -6.54 16.89 -5.63
CA LEU A 12 -7.25 17.91 -4.86
C LEU A 12 -6.30 19.05 -4.44
N GLU A 13 -5.12 18.73 -3.91
CA GLU A 13 -4.12 19.76 -3.57
C GLU A 13 -3.68 20.54 -4.81
N ALA A 14 -3.43 19.84 -5.93
CA ALA A 14 -3.04 20.48 -7.19
C ALA A 14 -4.11 21.44 -7.72
N ALA A 15 -5.39 21.12 -7.51
CA ALA A 15 -6.52 21.96 -7.88
C ALA A 15 -6.83 23.08 -6.86
N GLY A 16 -6.12 23.14 -5.73
CA GLY A 16 -6.44 24.07 -4.64
C GLY A 16 -7.74 23.75 -3.90
N ALA A 17 -8.24 22.52 -4.02
CA ALA A 17 -9.47 22.06 -3.39
C ALA A 17 -9.20 21.47 -1.99
N PRO A 18 -10.17 21.54 -1.05
CA PRO A 18 -10.02 20.93 0.26
C PRO A 18 -9.93 19.40 0.13
N ILE A 19 -9.03 18.80 0.92
CA ILE A 19 -8.86 17.34 1.01
C ILE A 19 -9.77 16.81 2.12
N PRO A 20 -10.75 15.94 1.82
CA PRO A 20 -11.60 15.34 2.85
C PRO A 20 -10.82 14.45 3.82
N GLY A 21 -11.12 14.54 5.12
CA GLY A 21 -10.42 13.77 6.15
C GLY A 21 -10.68 12.25 6.15
N TYR A 22 -11.65 11.76 5.38
CA TYR A 22 -11.89 10.32 5.21
C TYR A 22 -10.91 9.68 4.21
N LEU A 23 -10.20 10.49 3.41
CA LEU A 23 -9.18 9.96 2.51
C LEU A 23 -7.97 9.50 3.33
N GLN A 24 -7.61 8.24 3.17
CA GLN A 24 -6.48 7.62 3.89
C GLN A 24 -5.14 7.87 3.19
N GLY A 25 -5.15 8.28 1.92
CA GLY A 25 -3.96 8.69 1.18
C GLY A 25 -3.42 10.04 1.63
N ARG A 26 -2.21 10.37 1.18
CA ARG A 26 -1.56 11.67 1.42
C ARG A 26 -1.10 12.21 0.07
N SER A 27 -1.21 13.52 -0.14
CA SER A 27 -0.74 14.14 -1.38
C SER A 27 0.75 13.90 -1.61
N LEU A 28 1.12 13.63 -2.86
CA LEU A 28 2.48 13.43 -3.32
C LEU A 28 3.18 14.73 -3.69
N LEU A 29 2.47 15.87 -3.81
CA LEU A 29 3.08 17.14 -4.22
C LEU A 29 4.22 17.59 -3.30
N PRO A 30 4.13 17.45 -1.96
CA PRO A 30 5.26 17.77 -1.08
C PRO A 30 6.50 16.94 -1.39
N LEU A 31 6.34 15.65 -1.68
CA LEU A 31 7.44 14.77 -2.08
C LEU A 31 8.05 15.16 -3.43
N CYS A 32 7.25 15.63 -4.38
CA CYS A 32 7.76 16.09 -5.67
C CYS A 32 8.57 17.39 -5.55
N ARG A 33 8.31 18.21 -4.54
CA ARG A 33 9.02 19.48 -4.29
C ARG A 33 10.32 19.26 -3.52
N ASP A 34 10.23 18.53 -2.40
CA ASP A 34 11.39 18.17 -1.59
C ASP A 34 11.13 16.81 -0.91
N PRO A 35 11.65 15.71 -1.48
CA PRO A 35 11.48 14.39 -0.91
C PRO A 35 12.08 14.24 0.50
N ALA A 36 13.09 15.03 0.86
CA ALA A 36 13.80 14.90 2.13
C ALA A 36 13.10 15.66 3.27
N ALA A 37 12.32 16.69 2.95
CA ALA A 37 11.62 17.50 3.94
C ALA A 37 10.33 16.87 4.48
N VAL A 38 9.86 15.75 3.91
CA VAL A 38 8.54 15.19 4.21
C VAL A 38 8.66 13.80 4.84
N PRO A 39 8.33 13.65 6.13
CA PRO A 39 8.18 12.32 6.73
C PRO A 39 7.13 11.51 5.98
N TRP A 40 7.54 10.34 5.47
CA TRP A 40 6.70 9.52 4.61
C TRP A 40 6.55 8.10 5.15
N ARG A 41 5.56 7.37 4.63
CA ARG A 41 5.30 6.00 5.08
C ARG A 41 6.39 5.03 4.61
N HIS A 42 6.66 4.05 5.47
CA HIS A 42 7.65 2.98 5.26
C HIS A 42 7.02 1.62 4.98
N ASP A 43 5.70 1.54 5.15
CA ASP A 43 4.89 0.35 5.01
C ASP A 43 3.48 0.74 4.51
N PHE A 44 2.74 -0.26 4.06
CA PHE A 44 1.32 -0.15 3.77
C PHE A 44 0.62 -1.51 3.83
N LEU A 45 -0.70 -1.45 3.98
CA LEU A 45 -1.61 -2.58 3.93
C LEU A 45 -2.03 -2.86 2.48
N CYS A 46 -2.00 -4.13 2.08
CA CYS A 46 -2.51 -4.63 0.82
C CYS A 46 -3.62 -5.62 1.11
N GLU A 47 -4.80 -5.43 0.52
CA GLU A 47 -5.95 -6.28 0.76
C GLU A 47 -6.65 -6.64 -0.54
N HIS A 48 -7.11 -7.88 -0.60
CA HIS A 48 -8.10 -8.36 -1.55
C HIS A 48 -9.23 -9.01 -0.76
N LEU A 49 -10.21 -8.21 -0.35
CA LEU A 49 -11.38 -8.67 0.41
C LEU A 49 -12.61 -8.89 -0.49
N PHE A 50 -12.47 -8.69 -1.79
CA PHE A 50 -13.55 -8.85 -2.75
C PHE A 50 -13.64 -10.31 -3.20
N GLN A 51 -14.84 -10.91 -3.15
CA GLN A 51 -15.03 -12.28 -3.62
C GLN A 51 -14.80 -12.37 -5.13
N HIS A 52 -13.77 -13.12 -5.53
CA HIS A 52 -13.43 -13.35 -6.92
C HIS A 52 -13.17 -14.84 -7.17
N PRO A 53 -13.68 -15.44 -8.26
CA PRO A 53 -13.63 -16.89 -8.48
C PRO A 53 -12.20 -17.47 -8.64
N LYS A 54 -11.20 -16.62 -8.84
CA LYS A 54 -9.80 -17.03 -9.08
C LYS A 54 -8.79 -16.42 -8.13
N ILE A 55 -9.20 -15.48 -7.28
CA ILE A 55 -8.29 -14.76 -6.40
C ILE A 55 -8.82 -14.98 -4.99
N PRO A 56 -8.14 -15.79 -4.16
CA PRO A 56 -8.56 -16.01 -2.79
C PRO A 56 -8.52 -14.70 -2.00
N LEU A 57 -9.35 -14.59 -0.96
CA LEU A 57 -9.27 -13.43 -0.08
C LEU A 57 -7.92 -13.41 0.63
N SER A 58 -7.31 -12.22 0.68
CA SER A 58 -5.98 -12.05 1.25
C SER A 58 -5.81 -10.69 1.90
N ASP A 59 -5.05 -10.64 2.99
CA ASP A 59 -4.53 -9.41 3.57
C ASP A 59 -3.01 -9.53 3.77
N GLY A 60 -2.33 -8.39 3.84
CA GLY A 60 -0.88 -8.39 3.95
C GLY A 60 -0.31 -7.01 4.19
N VAL A 61 0.91 -6.99 4.74
CA VAL A 61 1.67 -5.76 4.97
C VAL A 61 2.93 -5.80 4.13
N ARG A 62 3.21 -4.70 3.44
CA ARG A 62 4.44 -4.54 2.66
C ARG A 62 5.26 -3.38 3.20
N THR A 63 6.48 -3.69 3.61
CA THR A 63 7.52 -2.72 3.99
C THR A 63 8.54 -2.58 2.85
N ARG A 64 9.61 -1.81 3.07
CA ARG A 64 10.67 -1.65 2.05
C ARG A 64 11.44 -2.94 1.80
N ALA A 65 11.62 -3.74 2.85
CA ALA A 65 12.48 -4.93 2.85
C ALA A 65 11.69 -6.24 2.98
N TRP A 66 10.42 -6.19 3.38
CA TRP A 66 9.63 -7.38 3.66
C TRP A 66 8.23 -7.25 3.10
N LYS A 67 7.67 -8.38 2.69
CA LYS A 67 6.26 -8.52 2.34
C LYS A 67 5.70 -9.75 3.02
N TYR A 68 4.60 -9.58 3.72
CA TYR A 68 3.85 -10.67 4.34
C TYR A 68 2.45 -10.69 3.74
N LEU A 69 1.98 -11.88 3.33
CA LEU A 69 0.61 -12.12 2.87
C LEU A 69 0.01 -13.31 3.61
N ARG A 70 -1.30 -13.23 3.84
CA ARG A 70 -2.09 -14.31 4.41
C ARG A 70 -3.39 -14.48 3.62
N TYR A 71 -3.69 -15.73 3.28
CA TYR A 71 -4.95 -16.18 2.70
C TYR A 71 -5.81 -16.81 3.80
N PHE A 72 -6.54 -15.95 4.50
CA PHE A 72 -7.15 -16.26 5.79
C PHE A 72 -8.41 -17.14 5.72
N GLU A 73 -9.00 -17.32 4.54
CA GLU A 73 -10.16 -18.22 4.36
C GLU A 73 -9.76 -19.70 4.11
N GLN A 74 -8.46 -19.98 3.97
CA GLN A 74 -7.99 -21.36 3.83
C GLN A 74 -7.92 -22.07 5.18
N ASP A 75 -8.07 -23.40 5.17
CA ASP A 75 -7.94 -24.24 6.35
C ASP A 75 -6.88 -25.34 6.14
N PRO A 76 -5.68 -25.23 6.76
CA PRO A 76 -5.23 -24.11 7.59
C PRO A 76 -4.98 -22.84 6.74
N PRO A 77 -4.92 -21.65 7.37
CA PRO A 77 -4.53 -20.42 6.67
C PRO A 77 -3.20 -20.60 5.95
N TYR A 78 -3.14 -20.13 4.71
CA TYR A 78 -1.91 -20.15 3.92
C TYR A 78 -1.22 -18.79 4.05
N GLU A 79 0.08 -18.80 4.33
CA GLU A 79 0.87 -17.60 4.61
C GLU A 79 2.18 -17.60 3.85
N GLU A 80 2.60 -16.41 3.42
CA GLU A 80 3.82 -16.17 2.67
C GLU A 80 4.59 -14.99 3.30
N LEU A 81 5.91 -15.13 3.39
CA LEU A 81 6.81 -14.07 3.84
C LEU A 81 8.04 -14.00 2.93
N TYR A 82 8.26 -12.85 2.33
CA TYR A 82 9.37 -12.60 1.43
C TYR A 82 10.29 -11.49 1.96
N ASP A 83 11.60 -11.73 1.89
CA ASP A 83 12.63 -10.69 2.04
C ASP A 83 12.85 -10.03 0.67
N LEU A 84 12.28 -8.85 0.45
CA LEU A 84 12.37 -8.11 -0.81
C LEU A 84 13.79 -7.57 -1.10
N THR A 85 14.69 -7.62 -0.11
CA THR A 85 16.10 -7.23 -0.28
C THR A 85 16.91 -8.38 -0.87
N ALA A 86 16.71 -9.59 -0.36
CA ALA A 86 17.40 -10.79 -0.80
C ALA A 86 16.71 -11.47 -2.00
N ASP A 87 15.39 -11.40 -2.04
CA ASP A 87 14.51 -11.98 -3.07
C ASP A 87 13.49 -10.94 -3.56
N PRO A 88 13.90 -10.04 -4.47
CA PRO A 88 13.01 -9.04 -5.06
C PRO A 88 12.00 -9.63 -6.05
N GLN A 89 12.11 -10.92 -6.42
CA GLN A 89 11.20 -11.58 -7.36
C GLN A 89 10.13 -12.42 -6.67
N GLU A 90 10.25 -12.65 -5.35
CA GLU A 90 9.28 -13.36 -4.54
C GLU A 90 9.11 -14.83 -5.01
N THR A 91 10.23 -15.54 -5.19
CA THR A 91 10.31 -16.90 -5.80
C THR A 91 10.95 -17.95 -4.91
#